data_AF-A0A2V9X9L2-F1
#
_entry.id   AF-A0A2V9X9L2-F1
#
_cell.length_a   1.000
_cell.length_b   1.000
_cell.length_c   1.000
_cell.angle_alpha   90.00
_cell.angle_beta   90.00
_cell.angle_gamma   90.00
#
_symmetry.space_group_name_H-M   'P 1'
#
loop_
_entity.id
_entity.type
_entity.pdbx_description
1 polymer ?
#
loop_
_entity_poly.entity_id
_entity_poly.type
_entity_poly.pdbx_seq_one_letter_code
_entity_poly.pdbx_strand_id
1 'polypeptide(L)'
;KFLINTGSQAVNVTGTFGSIVVGAGPLFAIEANLSLTFPGVEISGVFGFQNVTEGSSTVQAITGSSVRVFIGDPIPSTSNSIGLELTGGQAVFVDQGGLRAGFISGVVRLVGVPGLTLQATMTLRINQTTGAMSRTFVVDGQEKKVVFTANEVSTATDGAGTRIPLVGSNNFEAFIGKGPSRLPDGSTNPDAVGLLISNIQMALAVFTAGPLTGKFAFDGQGSIGFLGLPGLQVGLNAVNATFGLRLNRTGQAITTAINVPVITAVNATTGENTYTTIPLTFADASDIAQFKAGVRIHFDINSQPVFDLSGMMLIRQLPGGEADVTVTGLTPGTGASIRIYSGSTEVFGFSGTADFRIGGTEGFKLQDFRINSVQFFGASLNLTPPGGRPLTADLAGFGDGGVIARDVLNTRKYIDVIFNDVNGVGLNEASITDSSDLEFKILRGGTDVTSELGTVTTARLSGNTYRYSFTGSLTQDAEYSIEFQPNSWQDNAATANKAMKAAQDFIAYIPSSGFGGSSGLTTNQSGANGALPAPPTARLLNPAPGVAVNPVTLAAQRFIDVVFESRTNADIDPATINGDELNLSNEAGQSGLKDAQL
;
A
#
# COMPACT_ATOMS: atom_id res chain seq x y z
N LYS A 1 24.12 8.36 -27.35
CA LYS A 1 24.24 9.10 -28.64
C LYS A 1 25.09 10.36 -28.42
N PHE A 2 25.92 10.78 -29.38
CA PHE A 2 26.71 12.01 -29.30
C PHE A 2 26.69 12.73 -30.65
N LEU A 3 26.28 13.99 -30.67
CA LEU A 3 26.15 14.80 -31.89
C LEU A 3 26.80 16.17 -31.69
N ILE A 4 27.57 16.62 -32.68
CA ILE A 4 28.11 17.98 -32.75
C ILE A 4 27.84 18.53 -34.15
N ASN A 5 27.30 19.75 -34.24
CA ASN A 5 27.29 20.54 -35.46
C ASN A 5 27.76 21.96 -35.15
N THR A 6 28.88 22.38 -35.73
CA THR A 6 29.43 23.73 -35.57
C THR A 6 29.03 24.69 -36.69
N GLY A 7 28.39 24.20 -37.76
CA GLY A 7 27.96 25.00 -38.90
C GLY A 7 26.51 25.49 -38.76
N SER A 8 26.14 26.57 -39.45
CA SER A 8 24.80 27.18 -39.37
C SER A 8 23.67 26.42 -40.08
N GLN A 9 23.99 25.30 -40.75
CA GLN A 9 23.04 24.51 -41.54
C GLN A 9 22.84 23.12 -40.94
N ALA A 10 21.63 22.56 -41.06
CA ALA A 10 21.36 21.19 -40.66
C ALA A 10 22.13 20.18 -41.55
N VAL A 11 22.55 19.06 -40.97
CA VAL A 11 23.26 17.98 -41.64
C VAL A 11 22.31 16.78 -41.72
N ASN A 12 21.85 16.46 -42.93
CA ASN A 12 21.01 15.31 -43.23
C ASN A 12 21.70 14.45 -44.28
N VAL A 13 22.49 13.47 -43.83
CA VAL A 13 23.29 12.61 -44.72
C VAL A 13 22.89 11.15 -44.49
N THR A 14 22.58 10.44 -45.56
CA THR A 14 22.34 8.99 -45.51
C THR A 14 23.46 8.26 -46.24
N GLY A 15 24.06 7.28 -45.59
CA GLY A 15 25.12 6.46 -46.15
C GLY A 15 24.89 4.97 -45.89
N THR A 16 25.83 4.14 -46.33
CA THR A 16 25.78 2.67 -46.25
C THR A 16 25.63 2.13 -44.82
N PHE A 17 25.97 2.93 -43.81
CA PHE A 17 25.90 2.58 -42.39
C PHE A 17 24.76 3.28 -41.64
N GLY A 18 23.80 3.88 -42.36
CA GLY A 18 22.63 4.56 -41.80
C GLY A 18 22.59 6.06 -42.10
N SER A 19 21.63 6.75 -41.49
CA SER A 19 21.43 8.19 -41.64
C SER A 19 21.95 8.96 -40.42
N ILE A 20 22.71 10.02 -40.67
CA ILE A 20 23.06 11.06 -39.71
C ILE A 20 22.16 12.25 -39.98
N VAL A 21 21.28 12.54 -39.03
CA VAL A 21 20.37 13.69 -39.02
C VAL A 21 20.72 14.54 -37.81
N VAL A 22 21.23 15.75 -38.05
CA VAL A 22 21.68 16.69 -37.01
C VAL A 22 21.18 18.09 -37.36
N GLY A 23 20.54 18.76 -36.41
CA GLY A 23 20.04 20.13 -36.60
C GLY A 23 21.15 21.15 -36.87
N ALA A 24 20.78 22.36 -37.30
CA ALA A 24 21.72 23.46 -37.49
C ALA A 24 22.46 23.84 -36.19
N GLY A 25 23.72 24.23 -36.31
CA GLY A 25 24.59 24.59 -35.20
C GLY A 25 24.61 26.08 -34.83
N PRO A 26 25.30 26.46 -33.74
CA PRO A 26 26.13 25.59 -32.90
C PRO A 26 25.27 24.65 -32.04
N LEU A 27 25.39 23.34 -32.29
CA LEU A 27 24.64 22.29 -31.63
C LEU A 27 25.60 21.28 -31.02
N PHE A 28 25.35 20.98 -29.76
CA PHE A 28 26.00 19.92 -29.01
C PHE A 28 24.90 19.12 -28.33
N ALA A 29 24.81 17.82 -28.62
CA ALA A 29 23.82 16.95 -28.03
C ALA A 29 24.39 15.62 -27.55
N ILE A 30 24.02 15.20 -26.35
CA ILE A 30 24.38 13.89 -25.77
C ILE A 30 23.10 13.20 -25.31
N GLU A 31 22.97 11.90 -25.56
CA GLU A 31 21.94 11.06 -24.96
C GLU A 31 22.60 9.88 -24.23
N ALA A 32 22.22 9.65 -22.98
CA ALA A 32 22.77 8.60 -22.15
C ALA A 32 21.73 7.98 -21.20
N ASN A 33 21.92 6.70 -20.87
CA ASN A 33 21.24 6.08 -19.73
C ASN A 33 21.87 6.62 -18.45
N LEU A 34 21.03 7.11 -17.55
CA LEU A 34 21.47 7.67 -16.29
C LEU A 34 20.73 6.99 -15.14
N SER A 35 21.45 6.74 -14.05
CA SER A 35 20.89 6.36 -12.75
C SER A 35 21.50 7.28 -11.70
N LEU A 36 20.66 8.09 -11.09
CA LEU A 36 21.01 9.07 -10.07
C LEU A 36 20.34 8.71 -8.75
N THR A 37 21.07 8.92 -7.68
CA THR A 37 20.57 8.72 -6.32
C THR A 37 20.88 9.94 -5.50
N PHE A 38 19.82 10.50 -4.91
CA PHE A 38 19.85 11.58 -3.94
C PHE A 38 19.21 11.07 -2.64
N PRO A 39 19.47 11.71 -1.50
CA PRO A 39 18.71 11.38 -0.29
C PRO A 39 17.19 11.50 -0.55
N GLY A 40 16.46 10.40 -0.36
CA GLY A 40 15.01 10.35 -0.50
C GLY A 40 14.49 10.34 -1.95
N VAL A 41 15.38 10.40 -2.96
CA VAL A 41 15.00 10.34 -4.39
C VAL A 41 15.95 9.47 -5.21
N GLU A 42 15.42 8.52 -5.96
CA GLU A 42 16.12 7.76 -6.99
C GLU A 42 15.54 8.11 -8.36
N ILE A 43 16.39 8.41 -9.35
CA ILE A 43 15.97 8.75 -10.72
C ILE A 43 16.75 7.90 -11.70
N SER A 44 16.08 7.24 -12.63
CA SER A 44 16.73 6.55 -13.74
C SER A 44 16.02 6.78 -15.06
N GLY A 45 16.73 6.74 -16.18
CA GLY A 45 16.10 6.89 -17.50
C GLY A 45 17.10 7.23 -18.59
N VAL A 46 16.59 7.55 -19.77
CA VAL A 46 17.38 8.05 -20.91
C VAL A 46 17.31 9.56 -20.91
N PHE A 47 18.44 10.26 -20.77
CA PHE A 47 18.51 11.72 -20.75
C PHE A 47 19.29 12.26 -21.94
N GLY A 48 18.68 13.23 -22.63
CA GLY A 48 19.26 14.04 -23.68
C GLY A 48 19.66 15.43 -23.15
N PHE A 49 20.86 15.90 -23.48
CA PHE A 49 21.35 17.25 -23.15
C PHE A 49 21.62 17.96 -24.47
N GLN A 50 21.06 19.15 -24.67
CA GLN A 50 21.25 19.94 -25.88
C GLN A 50 21.46 21.42 -25.54
N ASN A 51 22.48 22.05 -26.11
CA ASN A 51 22.59 23.52 -26.06
C ASN A 51 21.57 24.14 -27.04
N VAL A 52 20.76 25.07 -26.55
CA VAL A 52 19.76 25.79 -27.35
C VAL A 52 20.07 27.28 -27.29
N THR A 53 20.14 27.90 -28.46
CA THR A 53 20.30 29.36 -28.57
C THR A 53 18.94 30.02 -28.67
N GLU A 54 18.58 30.83 -27.67
CA GLU A 54 17.42 31.73 -27.68
C GLU A 54 17.92 33.18 -27.73
N GLY A 55 17.79 33.83 -28.90
CA GLY A 55 18.32 35.19 -29.09
C GLY A 55 19.85 35.25 -28.89
N SER A 56 20.31 36.04 -27.92
CA SER A 56 21.74 36.15 -27.55
C SER A 56 22.16 35.22 -26.41
N SER A 57 21.23 34.46 -25.81
CA SER A 57 21.49 33.57 -24.69
C SER A 57 21.59 32.12 -25.16
N THR A 58 22.59 31.40 -24.64
CA THR A 58 22.66 29.93 -24.76
C THR A 58 22.21 29.32 -23.46
N VAL A 59 21.21 28.45 -23.51
CA VAL A 59 20.74 27.64 -22.38
C VAL A 59 21.00 26.17 -22.66
N GLN A 60 21.09 25.35 -21.61
CA GLN A 60 21.11 23.91 -21.78
C GLN A 60 19.69 23.37 -21.58
N ALA A 61 19.13 22.78 -22.64
CA ALA A 61 17.91 21.98 -22.56
C ALA A 61 18.27 20.55 -22.17
N ILE A 62 17.52 19.98 -21.24
CA ILE A 62 17.64 18.59 -20.81
C ILE A 62 16.29 17.93 -21.04
N THR A 63 16.25 16.86 -21.84
CA THR A 63 15.06 16.05 -22.04
C THR A 63 15.28 14.67 -21.48
N GLY A 64 14.21 13.99 -21.09
CA GLY A 64 14.30 12.60 -20.66
C GLY A 64 13.13 11.78 -21.15
N SER A 65 13.39 10.50 -21.42
CA SER A 65 12.40 9.51 -21.79
C SER A 65 12.59 8.24 -20.96
N SER A 66 11.51 7.47 -20.80
CA SER A 66 11.48 6.28 -19.94
C SER A 66 12.00 6.58 -18.53
N VAL A 67 11.69 7.77 -18.03
CA VAL A 67 12.16 8.23 -16.73
C VAL A 67 11.37 7.52 -15.63
N ARG A 68 12.08 6.86 -14.74
CA ARG A 68 11.59 6.37 -13.46
C ARG A 68 12.05 7.33 -12.37
N VAL A 69 11.15 7.69 -11.47
CA VAL A 69 11.48 8.42 -10.24
C VAL A 69 10.86 7.70 -9.06
N PHE A 70 11.67 7.33 -8.07
CA PHE A 70 11.19 6.83 -6.79
C PHE A 70 11.48 7.87 -5.70
N ILE A 71 10.44 8.24 -4.96
CA ILE A 71 10.52 9.13 -3.80
C ILE A 71 10.09 8.31 -2.59
N GLY A 72 11.04 7.92 -1.74
CA GLY A 72 10.76 7.01 -0.64
C GLY A 72 11.98 6.55 0.13
N ASP A 73 11.79 5.49 0.93
CA ASP A 73 12.80 4.91 1.82
C ASP A 73 12.60 3.38 1.95
N PRO A 74 13.64 2.52 1.91
CA PRO A 74 15.04 2.85 1.62
C PRO A 74 15.31 3.17 0.15
N ILE A 75 16.48 3.78 -0.06
CA ILE A 75 17.09 4.04 -1.37
C ILE A 75 18.51 3.42 -1.39
N PRO A 76 18.91 2.66 -2.43
CA PRO A 76 18.12 2.29 -3.61
C PRO A 76 16.84 1.53 -3.27
N SER A 77 15.82 1.70 -4.11
CA SER A 77 14.52 1.09 -3.84
C SER A 77 14.58 -0.45 -3.87
N THR A 78 13.85 -1.09 -2.97
CA THR A 78 13.76 -2.54 -2.77
C THR A 78 12.29 -2.97 -2.69
N SER A 79 12.02 -4.26 -2.58
CA SER A 79 10.66 -4.77 -2.34
C SER A 79 10.04 -4.28 -1.03
N ASN A 80 10.86 -3.80 -0.08
CA ASN A 80 10.42 -3.28 1.20
C ASN A 80 10.36 -1.75 1.22
N SER A 81 10.60 -1.09 0.08
CA SER A 81 10.56 0.37 0.01
C SER A 81 9.15 0.90 0.07
N ILE A 82 8.97 1.99 0.81
CA ILE A 82 7.72 2.70 0.95
C ILE A 82 7.89 4.09 0.34
N GLY A 83 7.02 4.46 -0.58
CA GLY A 83 7.13 5.73 -1.29
C GLY A 83 6.25 5.84 -2.52
N LEU A 84 6.47 6.88 -3.30
CA LEU A 84 5.83 7.11 -4.59
C LEU A 84 6.79 6.73 -5.71
N GLU A 85 6.31 5.98 -6.69
CA GLU A 85 7.09 5.63 -7.88
C GLU A 85 6.39 6.13 -9.13
N LEU A 86 7.05 7.02 -9.86
CA LEU A 86 6.71 7.46 -11.20
C LEU A 86 7.46 6.59 -12.21
N THR A 87 6.76 6.10 -13.24
CA THR A 87 7.32 5.29 -14.33
C THR A 87 6.84 5.80 -15.69
N GLY A 88 7.54 5.42 -16.76
CA GLY A 88 7.21 5.86 -18.12
C GLY A 88 7.33 7.38 -18.31
N GLY A 89 8.14 8.03 -17.47
CA GLY A 89 8.19 9.49 -17.38
C GLY A 89 8.86 10.15 -18.57
N GLN A 90 8.39 11.35 -18.89
CA GLN A 90 9.03 12.31 -19.79
C GLN A 90 9.52 13.50 -18.99
N ALA A 91 10.77 13.88 -19.20
CA ALA A 91 11.40 15.01 -18.52
C ALA A 91 11.71 16.15 -19.47
N VAL A 92 11.55 17.39 -19.00
CA VAL A 92 11.96 18.63 -19.68
C VAL A 92 12.52 19.59 -18.64
N PHE A 93 13.79 19.93 -18.74
CA PHE A 93 14.46 20.94 -17.90
C PHE A 93 15.26 21.93 -18.74
N VAL A 94 15.49 23.09 -18.16
CA VAL A 94 16.42 24.11 -18.64
C VAL A 94 17.39 24.43 -17.51
N ASP A 95 18.69 24.44 -17.81
CA ASP A 95 19.73 25.00 -16.94
C ASP A 95 20.16 26.37 -17.47
N GLN A 96 20.11 27.38 -16.61
CA GLN A 96 20.58 28.73 -16.88
C GLN A 96 21.48 29.20 -15.74
N GLY A 97 22.79 29.25 -15.99
CA GLY A 97 23.75 29.72 -14.99
C GLY A 97 23.82 28.87 -13.73
N GLY A 98 23.53 27.55 -13.84
CA GLY A 98 23.54 26.61 -12.71
C GLY A 98 22.21 26.50 -11.96
N LEU A 99 21.21 27.31 -12.31
CA LEU A 99 19.85 27.20 -11.76
C LEU A 99 18.98 26.40 -12.74
N ARG A 100 18.25 25.42 -12.22
CA ARG A 100 17.44 24.51 -13.04
C ARG A 100 15.96 24.75 -12.83
N ALA A 101 15.22 24.71 -13.94
CA ALA A 101 13.77 24.71 -13.93
C ALA A 101 13.24 23.68 -14.92
N GLY A 102 12.24 22.91 -14.52
CA GLY A 102 11.69 21.85 -15.36
C GLY A 102 10.76 20.90 -14.63
N PHE A 103 10.33 19.87 -15.34
CA PHE A 103 9.37 18.92 -14.84
C PHE A 103 9.60 17.50 -15.40
N ILE A 104 9.06 16.52 -14.67
CA ILE A 104 8.97 15.11 -15.06
C ILE A 104 7.50 14.71 -14.94
N SER A 105 6.89 14.21 -16.02
CA SER A 105 5.50 13.74 -16.03
C SER A 105 5.45 12.27 -16.39
N GLY A 106 4.71 11.45 -15.64
CA GLY A 106 4.58 10.02 -15.88
C GLY A 106 3.53 9.38 -14.98
N VAL A 107 3.36 8.06 -15.09
CA VAL A 107 2.38 7.32 -14.30
C VAL A 107 2.95 7.05 -12.91
N VAL A 108 2.27 7.51 -11.87
CA VAL A 108 2.65 7.26 -10.47
C VAL A 108 1.86 6.11 -9.87
N ARG A 109 2.53 5.35 -9.00
CA ARG A 109 1.94 4.43 -8.04
C ARG A 109 2.49 4.64 -6.64
N LEU A 110 1.74 4.15 -5.65
CA LEU A 110 2.23 4.01 -4.29
C LEU A 110 2.92 2.64 -4.15
N VAL A 111 4.07 2.62 -3.48
CA VAL A 111 4.88 1.42 -3.22
C VAL A 111 4.94 1.19 -1.72
N GLY A 112 4.93 -0.08 -1.30
CA GLY A 112 5.13 -0.49 0.08
C GLY A 112 3.96 -0.22 1.02
N VAL A 113 2.78 0.13 0.49
CA VAL A 113 1.54 0.25 1.24
C VAL A 113 0.55 -0.80 0.72
N PRO A 114 0.50 -2.00 1.31
CA PRO A 114 -0.36 -3.09 0.86
C PRO A 114 -1.83 -2.68 0.77
N GLY A 115 -2.52 -3.17 -0.27
CA GLY A 115 -3.95 -2.95 -0.48
C GLY A 115 -4.32 -1.63 -1.17
N LEU A 116 -3.41 -0.65 -1.25
CA LEU A 116 -3.72 0.67 -1.82
C LEU A 116 -3.18 0.76 -3.24
N THR A 117 -4.10 0.85 -4.21
CA THR A 117 -3.75 1.23 -5.56
C THR A 117 -3.97 2.72 -5.75
N LEU A 118 -2.87 3.44 -5.91
CA LEU A 118 -2.84 4.77 -6.51
C LEU A 118 -2.38 4.59 -7.95
N GLN A 119 -3.14 5.06 -8.92
CA GLN A 119 -2.69 5.13 -10.30
C GLN A 119 -3.17 6.43 -10.93
N ALA A 120 -2.22 7.25 -11.38
CA ALA A 120 -2.52 8.48 -12.10
C ALA A 120 -1.29 8.97 -12.86
N THR A 121 -1.47 10.00 -13.67
CA THR A 121 -0.33 10.79 -14.16
C THR A 121 0.05 11.84 -13.10
N MET A 122 1.29 11.82 -12.67
CA MET A 122 1.88 12.81 -11.78
C MET A 122 2.90 13.64 -12.55
N THR A 123 2.94 14.94 -12.29
CA THR A 123 3.99 15.83 -12.80
C THR A 123 4.78 16.39 -11.63
N LEU A 124 6.03 15.92 -11.49
CA LEU A 124 7.03 16.49 -10.59
C LEU A 124 7.58 17.75 -11.26
N ARG A 125 7.65 18.88 -10.56
CA ARG A 125 8.13 20.15 -11.12
C ARG A 125 9.18 20.73 -10.18
N ILE A 126 10.07 21.57 -10.69
CA ILE A 126 11.02 22.33 -9.89
C ILE A 126 11.38 23.60 -10.64
N ASN A 127 11.56 24.70 -9.92
CA ASN A 127 12.13 25.92 -10.47
C ASN A 127 13.01 26.58 -9.41
N GLN A 128 14.32 26.47 -9.61
CA GLN A 128 15.34 27.02 -8.72
C GLN A 128 15.69 28.48 -9.06
N THR A 129 15.03 29.08 -10.05
CA THR A 129 15.26 30.49 -10.38
C THR A 129 14.59 31.42 -9.36
N THR A 130 14.87 32.72 -9.44
CA THR A 130 14.36 33.71 -8.47
C THR A 130 12.97 34.26 -8.81
N GLY A 131 12.29 33.73 -9.83
CA GLY A 131 10.98 34.24 -10.26
C GLY A 131 10.27 33.34 -11.26
N ALA A 132 9.23 33.90 -11.89
CA ALA A 132 8.52 33.26 -12.98
C ALA A 132 9.44 32.94 -14.17
N MET A 133 9.11 31.90 -14.92
CA MET A 133 9.79 31.50 -16.14
C MET A 133 8.75 31.17 -17.22
N SER A 134 8.96 31.60 -18.46
CA SER A 134 8.19 31.09 -19.60
C SER A 134 9.13 30.97 -20.77
N ARG A 135 9.40 29.73 -21.18
CA ARG A 135 10.35 29.40 -22.25
C ARG A 135 9.77 28.37 -23.20
N THR A 136 10.13 28.52 -24.46
CA THR A 136 9.78 27.60 -25.53
C THR A 136 11.02 27.37 -26.39
N PHE A 137 11.43 26.12 -26.50
CA PHE A 137 12.61 25.72 -27.26
C PHE A 137 12.33 24.44 -28.04
N VAL A 138 13.17 24.14 -29.04
CA VAL A 138 13.03 22.96 -29.90
C VAL A 138 14.14 21.96 -29.61
N VAL A 139 13.77 20.73 -29.27
CA VAL A 139 14.69 19.58 -29.09
C VAL A 139 14.25 18.47 -30.03
N ASP A 140 15.17 17.94 -30.83
CA ASP A 140 14.88 16.90 -31.84
C ASP A 140 13.68 17.23 -32.75
N GLY A 141 13.52 18.51 -33.11
CA GLY A 141 12.42 18.99 -33.96
C GLY A 141 11.06 19.08 -33.25
N GLN A 142 10.99 18.83 -31.95
CA GLN A 142 9.78 18.96 -31.14
C GLN A 142 9.84 20.22 -30.27
N GLU A 143 8.76 21.00 -30.29
CA GLU A 143 8.61 22.13 -29.39
C GLU A 143 8.43 21.63 -27.94
N LYS A 144 9.22 22.19 -27.03
CA LYS A 144 9.20 21.94 -25.59
C LYS A 144 8.97 23.26 -24.90
N LYS A 145 8.03 23.26 -23.95
CA LYS A 145 7.61 24.45 -23.22
C LYS A 145 7.84 24.27 -21.73
N VAL A 146 8.44 25.26 -21.09
CA VAL A 146 8.69 25.31 -19.65
C VAL A 146 8.11 26.62 -19.12
N VAL A 147 7.00 26.51 -18.40
CA VAL A 147 6.29 27.66 -17.81
C VAL A 147 6.21 27.48 -16.31
N PHE A 148 6.60 28.51 -15.57
CA PHE A 148 6.52 28.66 -14.13
C PHE A 148 6.02 30.06 -13.77
N THR A 149 5.13 30.17 -12.82
CA THR A 149 4.72 31.46 -12.22
C THR A 149 5.69 31.88 -11.12
N ALA A 150 5.58 33.13 -10.62
CA ALA A 150 6.40 33.60 -9.50
C ALA A 150 6.13 32.84 -8.18
N ASN A 151 4.99 32.14 -8.09
CA ASN A 151 4.62 31.31 -6.95
C ASN A 151 5.22 29.89 -7.04
N GLU A 152 5.79 29.51 -8.19
CA GLU A 152 6.50 28.25 -8.36
C GLU A 152 8.00 28.49 -8.28
N VAL A 153 8.48 29.10 -7.19
CA VAL A 153 9.92 29.23 -6.94
C VAL A 153 10.28 28.35 -5.76
N SER A 154 11.22 27.45 -5.97
CA SER A 154 11.81 26.63 -4.91
C SER A 154 12.75 27.52 -4.10
N THR A 155 12.26 28.11 -3.00
CA THR A 155 13.10 28.92 -2.13
C THR A 155 14.03 28.03 -1.31
N ALA A 156 15.33 28.33 -1.37
CA ALA A 156 16.27 27.86 -0.37
C ALA A 156 16.10 28.71 0.89
N THR A 157 16.14 28.08 2.06
CA THR A 157 16.33 28.63 3.42
C THR A 157 15.17 29.26 4.20
N ASP A 158 14.88 28.59 5.33
CA ASP A 158 14.65 29.15 6.66
C ASP A 158 15.35 28.30 7.76
N GLY A 159 16.63 27.96 7.59
CA GLY A 159 17.44 27.38 8.68
C GLY A 159 17.07 25.97 9.19
N ALA A 160 16.06 25.29 8.62
CA ALA A 160 15.63 23.93 9.04
C ALA A 160 15.69 22.85 7.92
N GLY A 161 16.49 23.06 6.87
CA GLY A 161 16.76 22.08 5.80
C GLY A 161 16.13 22.46 4.46
N THR A 162 16.93 22.53 3.40
CA THR A 162 16.49 22.85 2.05
C THR A 162 15.39 21.88 1.59
N ARG A 163 14.26 22.45 1.16
CA ARG A 163 13.04 21.75 0.70
C ARG A 163 13.00 21.78 -0.83
N ILE A 164 12.54 20.69 -1.46
CA ILE A 164 12.08 20.73 -2.85
C ILE A 164 10.57 20.46 -2.83
N PRO A 165 9.71 21.49 -2.80
CA PRO A 165 8.29 21.34 -3.12
C PRO A 165 8.08 21.63 -4.61
N LEU A 166 7.34 20.76 -5.31
CA LEU A 166 6.39 21.09 -6.38
C LEU A 166 5.92 19.76 -7.01
N VAL A 167 4.88 19.15 -6.42
CA VAL A 167 4.11 18.09 -7.08
C VAL A 167 2.65 18.46 -6.94
N GLY A 168 2.10 19.07 -7.99
CA GLY A 168 0.67 19.21 -8.14
C GLY A 168 0.26 18.51 -9.41
N SER A 169 -0.42 17.39 -9.28
CA SER A 169 -1.28 16.89 -10.35
C SER A 169 -2.73 17.05 -9.87
N ASN A 170 -3.61 17.31 -10.81
CA ASN A 170 -5.04 17.34 -10.62
C ASN A 170 -5.62 16.03 -11.18
N ASN A 171 -6.74 15.59 -10.61
CA ASN A 171 -7.51 14.42 -11.07
C ASN A 171 -6.85 13.05 -10.83
N PHE A 172 -6.10 12.86 -9.74
CA PHE A 172 -5.79 11.48 -9.33
C PHE A 172 -7.07 10.75 -8.91
N GLU A 173 -7.05 9.45 -9.12
CA GLU A 173 -8.01 8.53 -8.54
C GLU A 173 -7.28 7.52 -7.65
N ALA A 174 -7.80 7.31 -6.44
CA ALA A 174 -7.45 6.18 -5.60
C ALA A 174 -8.70 5.32 -5.41
N PHE A 175 -8.54 4.01 -5.43
CA PHE A 175 -9.64 3.08 -5.28
C PHE A 175 -9.34 2.05 -4.20
N ILE A 176 -10.36 1.74 -3.41
CA ILE A 176 -10.32 0.72 -2.37
C ILE A 176 -11.57 -0.15 -2.53
N GLY A 177 -11.40 -1.42 -2.87
CA GLY A 177 -12.50 -2.37 -3.02
C GLY A 177 -12.25 -3.50 -4.01
N LYS A 178 -13.33 -4.15 -4.44
CA LYS A 178 -13.30 -5.29 -5.36
C LYS A 178 -13.17 -4.83 -6.82
N GLY A 179 -12.22 -5.42 -7.54
CA GLY A 179 -11.97 -5.16 -8.97
C GLY A 179 -11.21 -3.85 -9.22
N PRO A 180 -10.61 -3.64 -10.41
CA PRO A 180 -10.07 -2.32 -10.75
C PRO A 180 -11.22 -1.32 -10.92
N SER A 181 -11.05 -0.07 -10.49
CA SER A 181 -12.08 0.98 -10.66
C SER A 181 -12.33 1.35 -12.13
N ARG A 182 -11.36 1.06 -13.00
CA ARG A 182 -11.38 1.36 -14.43
C ARG A 182 -11.05 0.12 -15.25
N LEU A 183 -11.64 0.02 -16.44
CA LEU A 183 -11.25 -0.92 -17.47
C LEU A 183 -9.98 -0.43 -18.19
N PRO A 184 -9.26 -1.28 -18.97
CA PRO A 184 -8.05 -0.87 -19.69
C PRO A 184 -8.26 0.31 -20.67
N ASP A 185 -9.49 0.53 -21.12
CA ASP A 185 -9.89 1.66 -21.97
C ASP A 185 -10.16 2.97 -21.19
N GLY A 186 -10.03 2.93 -19.86
CA GLY A 186 -10.26 4.07 -18.96
C GLY A 186 -11.72 4.29 -18.56
N SER A 187 -12.68 3.49 -19.07
CA SER A 187 -14.07 3.57 -18.63
C SER A 187 -14.25 3.02 -17.21
N THR A 188 -15.33 3.42 -16.53
CA THR A 188 -15.64 2.90 -15.19
C THR A 188 -15.99 1.42 -15.28
N ASN A 189 -15.35 0.59 -14.46
CA ASN A 189 -15.65 -0.83 -14.41
C ASN A 189 -17.01 -1.07 -13.72
N PRO A 190 -18.01 -1.66 -14.42
CA PRO A 190 -19.34 -1.91 -13.84
C PRO A 190 -19.32 -2.97 -12.72
N ASP A 191 -18.32 -3.84 -12.69
CA ASP A 191 -18.17 -4.90 -11.67
C ASP A 191 -17.39 -4.43 -10.44
N ALA A 192 -16.88 -3.19 -10.46
CA ALA A 192 -16.13 -2.64 -9.35
C ALA A 192 -17.06 -2.20 -8.22
N VAL A 193 -16.74 -2.63 -6.99
CA VAL A 193 -17.49 -2.27 -5.79
C VAL A 193 -16.53 -1.76 -4.74
N GLY A 194 -16.67 -0.50 -4.31
CA GLY A 194 -15.77 0.07 -3.32
C GLY A 194 -15.89 1.58 -3.12
N LEU A 195 -14.83 2.14 -2.55
CA LEU A 195 -14.65 3.59 -2.35
C LEU A 195 -13.70 4.12 -3.42
N LEU A 196 -14.19 5.11 -4.17
CA LEU A 196 -13.41 5.88 -5.13
C LEU A 196 -13.12 7.25 -4.54
N ILE A 197 -11.85 7.62 -4.56
CA ILE A 197 -11.40 8.96 -4.21
C ILE A 197 -10.97 9.61 -5.52
N SER A 198 -11.61 10.70 -5.90
CA SER A 198 -11.33 11.42 -7.14
C SER A 198 -10.88 12.85 -6.86
N ASN A 199 -10.28 13.48 -7.87
CA ASN A 199 -9.84 14.89 -7.80
C ASN A 199 -8.86 15.14 -6.64
N ILE A 200 -8.00 14.17 -6.34
CA ILE A 200 -7.02 14.34 -5.26
C ILE A 200 -6.07 15.47 -5.65
N GLN A 201 -5.83 16.39 -4.72
CA GLN A 201 -4.80 17.40 -4.77
C GLN A 201 -3.75 17.04 -3.74
N MET A 202 -2.48 16.92 -4.14
CA MET A 202 -1.43 16.41 -3.28
C MET A 202 -0.36 17.46 -2.99
N ALA A 203 0.00 17.59 -1.72
CA ALA A 203 1.22 18.25 -1.29
C ALA A 203 2.27 17.19 -0.97
N LEU A 204 3.48 17.32 -1.51
CA LEU A 204 4.63 16.47 -1.19
C LEU A 204 5.82 17.35 -0.81
N ALA A 205 6.47 17.00 0.30
CA ALA A 205 7.74 17.56 0.71
C ALA A 205 8.80 16.46 0.80
N VAL A 206 9.94 16.67 0.14
CA VAL A 206 11.14 15.85 0.26
C VAL A 206 12.26 16.69 0.86
N PHE A 207 12.93 16.13 1.86
CA PHE A 207 13.95 16.80 2.64
C PHE A 207 15.32 16.35 2.13
N THR A 208 16.09 17.27 1.54
CA THR A 208 17.36 16.92 0.87
C THR A 208 18.60 17.37 1.64
N ALA A 209 18.42 18.09 2.75
CA ALA A 209 19.48 18.54 3.64
C ALA A 209 18.99 18.67 5.10
N GLY A 210 19.94 18.73 6.04
CA GLY A 210 19.67 18.85 7.47
C GLY A 210 19.29 17.53 8.17
N PRO A 211 18.76 17.57 9.40
CA PRO A 211 18.46 16.37 10.19
C PRO A 211 17.45 15.41 9.56
N LEU A 212 16.59 15.92 8.67
CA LEU A 212 15.55 15.15 7.99
C LEU A 212 15.98 14.68 6.59
N THR A 213 17.27 14.77 6.24
CA THR A 213 17.78 14.40 4.91
C THR A 213 17.34 12.99 4.51
N GLY A 214 16.75 12.88 3.32
CA GLY A 214 16.21 11.64 2.76
C GLY A 214 14.82 11.26 3.23
N LYS A 215 14.21 12.04 4.13
CA LYS A 215 12.83 11.82 4.57
C LYS A 215 11.84 12.59 3.70
N PHE A 216 10.57 12.21 3.81
CA PHE A 216 9.50 12.80 3.04
C PHE A 216 8.19 12.81 3.83
N ALA A 217 7.28 13.69 3.44
CA ALA A 217 5.91 13.68 3.91
C ALA A 217 4.98 14.17 2.80
N PHE A 218 3.76 13.63 2.76
CA PHE A 218 2.76 14.08 1.80
C PHE A 218 1.35 14.07 2.38
N ASP A 219 0.49 14.91 1.83
CA ASP A 219 -0.93 15.02 2.15
C ASP A 219 -1.70 15.22 0.84
N GLY A 220 -2.40 14.17 0.41
CA GLY A 220 -3.32 14.18 -0.71
C GLY A 220 -4.74 14.33 -0.22
N GLN A 221 -5.54 15.22 -0.82
CA GLN A 221 -6.91 15.51 -0.41
C GLN A 221 -7.85 15.46 -1.62
N GLY A 222 -8.93 14.68 -1.56
CA GLY A 222 -9.87 14.52 -2.68
C GLY A 222 -11.33 14.41 -2.25
N SER A 223 -12.18 14.24 -3.25
CA SER A 223 -13.60 13.91 -3.06
C SER A 223 -13.76 12.40 -2.93
N ILE A 224 -14.66 11.95 -2.05
CA ILE A 224 -14.97 10.53 -1.85
C ILE A 224 -16.32 10.19 -2.49
N GLY A 225 -16.43 9.00 -3.08
CA GLY A 225 -17.67 8.45 -3.63
C GLY A 225 -17.69 6.93 -3.51
N PHE A 226 -18.88 6.35 -3.54
CA PHE A 226 -19.01 4.90 -3.73
C PHE A 226 -19.00 4.57 -5.22
N LEU A 227 -18.37 3.44 -5.55
CA LEU A 227 -18.47 2.79 -6.86
C LEU A 227 -19.21 1.46 -6.69
N GLY A 228 -20.15 1.16 -7.59
CA GLY A 228 -20.91 -0.10 -7.58
C GLY A 228 -22.01 -0.20 -6.52
N LEU A 229 -22.33 0.88 -5.79
CA LEU A 229 -23.39 0.91 -4.76
C LEU A 229 -24.46 1.98 -5.11
N PRO A 230 -25.36 1.72 -6.07
CA PRO A 230 -26.34 2.71 -6.52
C PRO A 230 -27.29 3.13 -5.39
N GLY A 231 -27.57 4.44 -5.32
CA GLY A 231 -28.47 5.04 -4.32
C GLY A 231 -27.77 5.43 -3.01
N LEU A 232 -26.70 4.73 -2.63
CA LEU A 232 -25.90 5.09 -1.45
C LEU A 232 -24.94 6.22 -1.80
N GLN A 233 -25.02 7.32 -1.06
CA GLN A 233 -24.18 8.50 -1.27
C GLN A 233 -23.21 8.66 -0.09
N VAL A 234 -22.00 9.14 -0.37
CA VAL A 234 -21.06 9.56 0.66
C VAL A 234 -20.60 10.97 0.34
N GLY A 235 -20.66 11.83 1.35
CA GLY A 235 -20.15 13.20 1.31
C GLY A 235 -19.29 13.48 2.52
N LEU A 236 -18.53 14.58 2.45
CA LEU A 236 -17.73 15.06 3.56
C LEU A 236 -18.63 15.85 4.51
N ASN A 237 -18.63 15.51 5.79
CA ASN A 237 -19.60 15.98 6.79
C ASN A 237 -19.27 17.36 7.37
N ALA A 238 -18.14 17.95 6.97
CA ALA A 238 -17.73 19.29 7.40
C ALA A 238 -17.16 20.07 6.22
N VAL A 239 -17.37 21.38 6.25
CA VAL A 239 -16.66 22.31 5.37
C VAL A 239 -15.17 22.18 5.68
N ASN A 240 -14.37 21.80 4.69
CA ASN A 240 -12.93 21.46 4.80
C ASN A 240 -12.59 20.08 5.40
N ALA A 241 -13.55 19.17 5.62
CA ALA A 241 -13.20 17.77 5.79
C ALA A 241 -12.66 17.27 4.45
N THR A 242 -11.45 16.71 4.44
CA THR A 242 -10.84 16.14 3.25
C THR A 242 -10.65 14.65 3.48
N PHE A 243 -11.15 13.84 2.55
CA PHE A 243 -10.67 12.46 2.47
C PHE A 243 -9.28 12.54 1.88
N GLY A 244 -8.29 12.17 2.68
CA GLY A 244 -6.92 12.29 2.25
C GLY A 244 -6.07 11.09 2.59
N LEU A 245 -5.11 10.81 1.71
CA LEU A 245 -3.99 9.94 2.00
C LEU A 245 -2.86 10.84 2.48
N ARG A 246 -2.49 10.71 3.75
CA ARG A 246 -1.37 11.42 4.32
C ARG A 246 -0.40 10.48 4.99
N LEU A 247 0.88 10.78 4.83
CA LEU A 247 1.98 9.99 5.36
C LEU A 247 3.11 10.94 5.76
N ASN A 248 3.64 10.74 6.97
CA ASN A 248 4.80 11.46 7.45
C ASN A 248 5.94 10.47 7.75
N ARG A 249 6.95 10.42 6.89
CA ARG A 249 8.15 9.60 7.11
C ARG A 249 9.31 10.42 7.68
N THR A 250 9.07 11.62 8.22
CA THR A 250 10.13 12.43 8.83
C THR A 250 10.53 11.94 10.21
N GLY A 251 9.68 11.15 10.87
CA GLY A 251 9.90 10.69 12.24
C GLY A 251 9.78 11.81 13.29
N GLN A 252 9.26 12.98 12.91
CA GLN A 252 9.01 14.15 13.76
C GLN A 252 7.69 14.82 13.37
N ALA A 253 7.10 15.63 14.25
CA ALA A 253 5.96 16.47 13.90
C ALA A 253 6.37 17.58 12.90
N ILE A 254 5.46 17.96 12.01
CA ILE A 254 5.60 19.14 11.12
C ILE A 254 4.65 20.22 11.63
N THR A 255 5.07 20.94 12.67
CA THR A 255 4.24 21.95 13.36
C THR A 255 4.23 23.30 12.66
N THR A 256 5.30 23.64 11.93
CA THR A 256 5.34 24.80 11.05
C THR A 256 4.95 24.35 9.64
N ALA A 257 3.85 24.88 9.12
CA ALA A 257 3.30 24.47 7.84
C ALA A 257 4.29 24.66 6.69
N ILE A 258 4.46 23.63 5.88
CA ILE A 258 5.14 23.73 4.59
C ILE A 258 4.07 24.07 3.56
N ASN A 259 4.07 25.31 3.06
CA ASN A 259 3.11 25.76 2.07
C ASN A 259 3.48 25.23 0.68
N VAL A 260 2.72 24.25 0.18
CA VAL A 260 2.98 23.60 -1.11
C VAL A 260 2.02 24.14 -2.18
N PRO A 261 2.53 24.76 -3.27
CA PRO A 261 1.68 25.16 -4.39
C PRO A 261 1.27 23.93 -5.22
N VAL A 262 -0.04 23.78 -5.42
CA VAL A 262 -0.66 22.68 -6.18
C VAL A 262 -1.41 23.23 -7.37
N ILE A 263 -1.10 22.72 -8.57
CA ILE A 263 -1.75 23.12 -9.82
C ILE A 263 -3.21 22.68 -9.79
N THR A 264 -4.10 23.63 -10.05
CA THR A 264 -5.55 23.40 -10.14
C THR A 264 -6.01 23.36 -11.60
N ALA A 265 -5.47 24.21 -12.45
CA ALA A 265 -5.68 24.17 -13.90
C ALA A 265 -4.49 24.74 -14.68
N VAL A 266 -4.37 24.34 -15.96
CA VAL A 266 -3.38 24.84 -16.92
C VAL A 266 -4.11 25.59 -18.02
N ASN A 267 -3.71 26.82 -18.32
CA ASN A 267 -4.21 27.58 -19.45
C ASN A 267 -3.71 26.94 -20.76
N ALA A 268 -4.63 26.45 -21.57
CA ALA A 268 -4.30 25.74 -22.81
C ALA A 268 -3.53 26.58 -23.84
N THR A 269 -3.69 27.91 -23.82
CA THR A 269 -3.05 28.84 -24.76
C THR A 269 -1.68 29.29 -24.25
N THR A 270 -1.61 29.78 -23.01
CA THR A 270 -0.39 30.37 -22.46
C THR A 270 0.51 29.34 -21.77
N GLY A 271 -0.02 28.16 -21.41
CA GLY A 271 0.67 27.18 -20.56
C GLY A 271 0.84 27.65 -19.11
N GLU A 272 0.25 28.79 -18.75
CA GLU A 272 0.30 29.32 -17.39
C GLU A 272 -0.63 28.51 -16.48
N ASN A 273 -0.15 28.25 -15.28
CA ASN A 273 -0.86 27.42 -14.32
C ASN A 273 -1.58 28.29 -13.27
N THR A 274 -2.69 27.77 -12.75
CA THR A 274 -3.42 28.33 -11.60
C THR A 274 -3.23 27.43 -10.39
N TYR A 275 -3.24 28.00 -9.18
CA TYR A 275 -2.79 27.32 -7.97
C TYR A 275 -3.75 27.43 -6.80
N THR A 276 -3.70 26.41 -5.96
CA THR A 276 -4.02 26.52 -4.54
C THR A 276 -2.77 26.22 -3.72
N THR A 277 -2.71 26.75 -2.50
CA THR A 277 -1.63 26.43 -1.56
C THR A 277 -2.17 25.45 -0.53
N ILE A 278 -1.56 24.27 -0.44
CA ILE A 278 -1.88 23.28 0.58
C ILE A 278 -0.84 23.38 1.70
N PRO A 279 -1.23 23.71 2.95
CA PRO A 279 -0.34 23.68 4.10
C PRO A 279 -0.10 22.23 4.54
N LEU A 280 1.11 21.71 4.31
CA LEU A 280 1.52 20.40 4.81
C LEU A 280 1.95 20.52 6.28
N THR A 281 1.15 19.92 7.17
CA THR A 281 1.35 19.91 8.62
C THR A 281 1.05 18.53 9.21
N PHE A 282 1.79 18.17 10.25
CA PHE A 282 1.57 16.95 11.03
C PHE A 282 1.72 17.28 12.50
N ALA A 283 0.70 16.97 13.29
CA ALA A 283 0.68 17.26 14.73
C ALA A 283 1.69 16.41 15.53
N ASP A 284 2.04 15.24 14.99
CA ASP A 284 2.90 14.25 15.62
C ASP A 284 3.85 13.60 14.60
N ALA A 285 4.71 12.72 15.11
CA ALA A 285 5.68 11.96 14.34
C ALA A 285 5.09 10.67 13.71
N SER A 286 3.76 10.47 13.75
CA SER A 286 3.14 9.24 13.27
C SER A 286 3.44 9.03 11.79
N ASP A 287 4.02 7.87 11.48
CA ASP A 287 4.31 7.40 10.13
C ASP A 287 3.28 6.37 9.64
N ILE A 288 2.15 6.26 10.34
CA ILE A 288 1.00 5.49 9.91
C ILE A 288 0.29 6.27 8.80
N ALA A 289 0.05 5.64 7.66
CA ALA A 289 -0.79 6.22 6.62
C ALA A 289 -2.19 6.45 7.16
N GLN A 290 -2.67 7.69 7.13
CA GLN A 290 -4.01 8.01 7.65
C GLN A 290 -4.98 8.15 6.48
N PHE A 291 -6.05 7.36 6.52
CA PHE A 291 -7.24 7.49 5.66
C PHE A 291 -8.41 7.86 6.55
N LYS A 292 -8.58 9.16 6.81
CA LYS A 292 -9.64 9.64 7.68
C LYS A 292 -10.35 10.84 7.12
N ALA A 293 -11.67 10.85 7.26
CA ALA A 293 -12.50 12.01 7.00
C ALA A 293 -13.75 11.97 7.86
N GLY A 294 -14.24 13.14 8.25
CA GLY A 294 -15.63 13.26 8.66
C GLY A 294 -16.53 13.00 7.46
N VAL A 295 -17.34 11.95 7.51
CA VAL A 295 -18.23 11.54 6.41
C VAL A 295 -19.69 11.59 6.84
N ARG A 296 -20.55 11.82 5.87
CA ARG A 296 -21.98 11.53 5.91
C ARG A 296 -22.27 10.55 4.78
N ILE A 297 -22.56 9.31 5.14
CA ILE A 297 -23.10 8.30 4.24
C ILE A 297 -24.61 8.39 4.36
N HIS A 298 -25.33 8.60 3.25
CA HIS A 298 -26.78 8.74 3.31
C HIS A 298 -27.49 8.07 2.14
N PHE A 299 -28.76 7.80 2.35
CA PHE A 299 -29.68 7.29 1.34
C PHE A 299 -30.94 8.14 1.37
N ASP A 300 -31.27 8.72 0.23
CA ASP A 300 -32.41 9.62 0.06
C ASP A 300 -33.37 9.04 -0.99
N ILE A 301 -34.68 9.17 -0.74
CA ILE A 301 -35.73 8.84 -1.72
C ILE A 301 -36.50 10.12 -2.01
N ASN A 302 -36.64 10.48 -3.30
CA ASN A 302 -37.36 11.70 -3.72
C ASN A 302 -36.88 12.97 -2.99
N SER A 303 -35.56 13.09 -2.78
CA SER A 303 -34.92 14.20 -2.05
C SER A 303 -35.32 14.31 -0.57
N GLN A 304 -35.84 13.24 0.03
CA GLN A 304 -36.09 13.13 1.47
C GLN A 304 -35.10 12.13 2.07
N PRO A 305 -34.49 12.44 3.23
CA PRO A 305 -33.58 11.52 3.88
C PRO A 305 -34.35 10.28 4.36
N VAL A 306 -33.70 9.12 4.27
CA VAL A 306 -34.21 7.86 4.85
C VAL A 306 -33.22 7.34 5.89
N PHE A 307 -31.93 7.45 5.59
CA PHE A 307 -30.85 6.97 6.43
C PHE A 307 -29.66 7.93 6.35
N ASP A 308 -29.07 8.25 7.50
CA ASP A 308 -27.78 8.93 7.62
C ASP A 308 -26.87 8.15 8.55
N LEU A 309 -25.63 7.91 8.14
CA LEU A 309 -24.51 7.56 9.00
C LEU A 309 -23.48 8.69 8.93
N SER A 310 -23.24 9.33 10.07
CA SER A 310 -22.35 10.48 10.20
C SER A 310 -21.29 10.20 11.24
N GLY A 311 -20.02 10.38 10.87
CA GLY A 311 -18.92 10.10 11.79
C GLY A 311 -17.56 10.30 11.16
N MET A 312 -16.50 9.99 11.90
CA MET A 312 -15.15 9.88 11.35
C MET A 312 -14.99 8.48 10.75
N MET A 313 -14.82 8.42 9.43
CA MET A 313 -14.43 7.19 8.74
C MET A 313 -12.93 6.99 8.92
N LEU A 314 -12.53 5.77 9.29
CA LEU A 314 -11.18 5.26 9.27
C LEU A 314 -11.15 4.04 8.34
N ILE A 315 -10.14 3.95 7.49
CA ILE A 315 -9.98 2.81 6.59
C ILE A 315 -8.70 2.06 6.93
N ARG A 316 -8.82 0.75 7.14
CA ARG A 316 -7.71 -0.19 7.28
C ARG A 316 -7.78 -1.23 6.17
N GLN A 317 -6.75 -1.35 5.37
CA GLN A 317 -6.70 -2.38 4.34
C GLN A 317 -6.20 -3.71 4.89
N LEU A 318 -6.71 -4.79 4.32
CA LEU A 318 -6.38 -6.17 4.64
C LEU A 318 -5.60 -6.82 3.48
N PRO A 319 -4.83 -7.89 3.73
CA PRO A 319 -4.30 -8.73 2.67
C PRO A 319 -5.43 -9.20 1.71
N GLY A 320 -5.10 -9.41 0.43
CA GLY A 320 -6.08 -9.90 -0.55
C GLY A 320 -7.02 -8.84 -1.16
N GLY A 321 -6.83 -7.56 -0.86
CA GLY A 321 -7.60 -6.45 -1.47
C GLY A 321 -8.92 -6.14 -0.76
N GLU A 322 -9.13 -6.69 0.44
CA GLU A 322 -10.20 -6.28 1.35
C GLU A 322 -9.81 -5.02 2.14
N ALA A 323 -10.80 -4.31 2.68
CA ALA A 323 -10.61 -3.17 3.56
C ALA A 323 -11.69 -3.14 4.64
N ASP A 324 -11.27 -3.01 5.89
CA ASP A 324 -12.14 -2.63 6.99
C ASP A 324 -12.35 -1.12 6.98
N VAL A 325 -13.61 -0.71 7.12
CA VAL A 325 -14.03 0.68 7.24
C VAL A 325 -14.72 0.84 8.58
N THR A 326 -14.08 1.55 9.49
CA THR A 326 -14.64 1.87 10.80
C THR A 326 -15.17 3.29 10.80
N VAL A 327 -16.41 3.51 11.23
CA VAL A 327 -17.01 4.83 11.41
C VAL A 327 -17.25 5.04 12.90
N THR A 328 -16.51 6.00 13.46
CA THR A 328 -16.62 6.44 14.87
C THR A 328 -17.20 7.85 14.93
N GLY A 329 -17.29 8.45 16.12
CA GLY A 329 -17.73 9.84 16.23
C GLY A 329 -16.66 10.83 15.75
N LEU A 330 -17.09 12.04 15.38
CA LEU A 330 -16.19 13.08 14.86
C LEU A 330 -15.17 13.58 15.92
N THR A 331 -15.45 13.33 17.20
CA THR A 331 -14.56 13.64 18.31
C THR A 331 -14.06 12.34 18.94
N PRO A 332 -12.76 12.24 19.32
CA PRO A 332 -12.25 11.06 20.02
C PRO A 332 -13.12 10.69 21.22
N GLY A 333 -13.43 9.40 21.35
CA GLY A 333 -14.28 8.87 22.42
C GLY A 333 -15.79 9.03 22.20
N THR A 334 -16.24 9.62 21.09
CA THR A 334 -17.66 9.67 20.71
C THR A 334 -18.03 8.61 19.68
N GLY A 335 -19.30 8.22 19.60
CA GLY A 335 -19.82 7.31 18.58
C GLY A 335 -20.27 8.03 17.31
N ALA A 336 -20.19 7.37 16.17
CA ALA A 336 -20.86 7.74 14.94
C ALA A 336 -22.37 7.84 15.18
N SER A 337 -23.01 8.80 14.52
CA SER A 337 -24.44 9.02 14.56
C SER A 337 -25.08 8.28 13.39
N ILE A 338 -25.99 7.34 13.67
CA ILE A 338 -26.90 6.78 12.68
C ILE A 338 -28.28 7.36 12.92
N ARG A 339 -28.94 7.88 11.88
CA ARG A 339 -30.31 8.40 11.95
C ARG A 339 -31.15 7.76 10.87
N ILE A 340 -32.39 7.43 11.22
CA ILE A 340 -33.41 6.93 10.31
C ILE A 340 -34.56 7.93 10.34
N TYR A 341 -35.03 8.28 9.15
CA TYR A 341 -36.03 9.31 8.95
C TYR A 341 -37.31 8.74 8.33
N SER A 342 -38.43 9.38 8.67
CA SER A 342 -39.70 9.27 7.97
C SER A 342 -40.07 10.66 7.45
N GLY A 343 -39.82 10.92 6.17
CA GLY A 343 -39.83 12.28 5.63
C GLY A 343 -38.70 13.11 6.23
N SER A 344 -39.00 14.28 6.79
CA SER A 344 -38.01 15.14 7.47
C SER A 344 -37.86 14.85 8.96
N THR A 345 -38.60 13.88 9.51
CA THR A 345 -38.62 13.59 10.95
C THR A 345 -37.69 12.43 11.26
N GLU A 346 -36.72 12.65 12.16
CA GLU A 346 -35.93 11.56 12.75
C GLU A 346 -36.83 10.71 13.65
N VAL A 347 -36.92 9.42 13.33
CA VAL A 347 -37.74 8.45 14.08
C VAL A 347 -36.89 7.53 14.95
N PHE A 348 -35.68 7.21 14.49
CA PHE A 348 -34.69 6.42 15.23
C PHE A 348 -33.31 7.05 15.09
N GLY A 349 -32.58 7.11 16.19
CA GLY A 349 -31.19 7.53 16.24
C GLY A 349 -30.35 6.50 17.00
N PHE A 350 -29.12 6.26 16.57
CA PHE A 350 -28.15 5.45 17.29
C PHE A 350 -26.84 6.22 17.37
N SER A 351 -26.14 6.10 18.49
CA SER A 351 -24.73 6.45 18.56
C SER A 351 -23.92 5.19 18.80
N GLY A 352 -22.82 5.01 18.08
CA GLY A 352 -22.01 3.80 18.21
C GLY A 352 -20.80 3.78 17.29
N THR A 353 -20.14 2.64 17.18
CA THR A 353 -19.09 2.42 16.17
C THR A 353 -19.60 1.43 15.14
N ALA A 354 -19.54 1.80 13.86
CA ALA A 354 -19.91 0.94 12.74
C ALA A 354 -18.67 0.42 12.02
N ASP A 355 -18.55 -0.89 11.90
CA ASP A 355 -17.43 -1.55 11.24
C ASP A 355 -17.97 -2.27 9.99
N PHE A 356 -17.47 -1.89 8.82
CA PHE A 356 -17.79 -2.51 7.54
C PHE A 356 -16.54 -3.19 6.98
N ARG A 357 -16.75 -4.17 6.10
CA ARG A 357 -15.73 -4.71 5.22
C ARG A 357 -16.11 -4.45 3.78
N ILE A 358 -15.14 -4.04 2.98
CA ILE A 358 -15.26 -3.75 1.56
C ILE A 358 -14.23 -4.62 0.81
N GLY A 359 -14.62 -5.26 -0.28
CA GLY A 359 -13.76 -6.16 -1.06
C GLY A 359 -14.11 -7.64 -0.87
N GLY A 360 -13.26 -8.52 -1.39
CA GLY A 360 -13.43 -9.97 -1.26
C GLY A 360 -14.64 -10.54 -2.01
N THR A 361 -15.04 -11.76 -1.65
CA THR A 361 -16.23 -12.43 -2.22
C THR A 361 -17.53 -11.77 -1.77
N GLU A 362 -17.55 -11.20 -0.57
CA GLU A 362 -18.74 -10.62 0.07
C GLU A 362 -19.01 -9.16 -0.34
N GLY A 363 -18.06 -8.47 -0.99
CA GLY A 363 -18.28 -7.11 -1.51
C GLY A 363 -18.35 -6.08 -0.39
N PHE A 364 -19.54 -5.60 -0.01
CA PHE A 364 -19.73 -4.61 1.06
C PHE A 364 -20.60 -5.22 2.18
N LYS A 365 -20.04 -5.37 3.39
CA LYS A 365 -20.70 -6.06 4.51
C LYS A 365 -20.49 -5.31 5.83
N LEU A 366 -21.55 -5.09 6.59
CA LEU A 366 -21.44 -4.69 7.99
C LEU A 366 -20.88 -5.87 8.80
N GLN A 367 -19.74 -5.65 9.45
CA GLN A 367 -19.08 -6.65 10.29
C GLN A 367 -19.60 -6.57 11.73
N ASP A 368 -19.70 -5.35 12.25
CA ASP A 368 -20.11 -5.10 13.64
C ASP A 368 -20.75 -3.72 13.76
N PHE A 369 -21.68 -3.58 14.71
CA PHE A 369 -22.22 -2.29 15.12
C PHE A 369 -22.35 -2.22 16.62
N ARG A 370 -21.45 -1.46 17.24
CA ARG A 370 -21.35 -1.30 18.69
C ARG A 370 -22.12 -0.08 19.14
N ILE A 371 -23.32 -0.30 19.67
CA ILE A 371 -24.24 0.77 20.07
C ILE A 371 -23.92 1.27 21.48
N ASN A 372 -23.74 2.57 21.63
CA ASN A 372 -23.55 3.28 22.89
C ASN A 372 -24.87 3.88 23.41
N SER A 373 -25.69 4.42 22.50
CA SER A 373 -26.99 4.97 22.83
C SER A 373 -27.99 4.76 21.70
N VAL A 374 -29.26 4.71 22.07
CA VAL A 374 -30.38 4.67 21.13
C VAL A 374 -31.33 5.81 21.46
N GLN A 375 -31.87 6.45 20.43
CA GLN A 375 -32.93 7.43 20.54
C GLN A 375 -34.14 6.95 19.76
N PHE A 376 -35.30 6.99 20.39
CA PHE A 376 -36.60 6.64 19.81
C PHE A 376 -37.53 7.84 19.96
N PHE A 377 -37.93 8.46 18.84
CA PHE A 377 -38.82 9.64 18.87
C PHE A 377 -38.36 10.75 19.86
N GLY A 378 -37.05 11.02 19.92
CA GLY A 378 -36.45 12.00 20.83
C GLY A 378 -36.16 11.50 22.25
N ALA A 379 -36.64 10.32 22.65
CA ALA A 379 -36.33 9.73 23.95
C ALA A 379 -35.05 8.88 23.90
N SER A 380 -34.10 9.15 24.81
CA SER A 380 -32.80 8.46 24.83
C SER A 380 -32.79 7.27 25.79
N LEU A 381 -32.32 6.12 25.30
CA LEU A 381 -31.89 4.96 26.06
C LEU A 381 -30.36 4.86 25.99
N ASN A 382 -29.69 5.16 27.11
CA ASN A 382 -28.24 4.99 27.21
C ASN A 382 -27.93 3.53 27.53
N LEU A 383 -27.07 2.92 26.72
CA LEU A 383 -26.56 1.58 26.97
C LEU A 383 -25.21 1.70 27.69
N THR A 384 -24.81 0.66 28.40
CA THR A 384 -23.40 0.55 28.80
C THR A 384 -22.59 0.32 27.52
N PRO A 385 -21.65 1.21 27.17
CA PRO A 385 -20.88 1.06 25.95
C PRO A 385 -20.15 -0.29 25.96
N PRO A 386 -20.19 -1.06 24.87
CA PRO A 386 -19.31 -2.21 24.74
C PRO A 386 -17.86 -1.71 24.81
N GLY A 387 -16.98 -2.49 25.44
CA GLY A 387 -15.56 -2.17 25.48
C GLY A 387 -14.91 -2.08 24.09
N GLY A 388 -13.62 -1.73 24.07
CA GLY A 388 -12.82 -1.79 22.85
C GLY A 388 -12.85 -3.19 22.22
N ARG A 389 -12.67 -3.25 20.89
CA ARG A 389 -12.48 -4.53 20.20
C ARG A 389 -11.17 -5.15 20.70
N PRO A 390 -11.11 -6.47 20.90
CA PRO A 390 -9.84 -7.16 21.07
C PRO A 390 -8.92 -6.78 19.91
N LEU A 391 -7.70 -6.39 20.23
CA LEU A 391 -6.69 -6.10 19.21
C LEU A 391 -6.32 -7.38 18.46
N THR A 392 -5.96 -7.23 17.19
CA THR A 392 -5.53 -8.34 16.34
C THR A 392 -4.16 -8.03 15.74
N ALA A 393 -3.53 -9.03 15.15
CA ALA A 393 -2.29 -8.90 14.40
C ALA A 393 -2.32 -9.82 13.19
N ASP A 394 -1.55 -9.48 12.16
CA ASP A 394 -1.44 -10.21 10.91
C ASP A 394 0.04 -10.41 10.54
N LEU A 395 0.39 -11.52 9.90
CA LEU A 395 1.70 -11.72 9.31
C LEU A 395 1.89 -10.80 8.12
N ALA A 396 3.03 -10.11 8.09
CA ALA A 396 3.42 -9.26 6.98
C ALA A 396 4.23 -10.06 5.93
N GLY A 397 4.16 -9.62 4.67
CA GLY A 397 4.93 -10.21 3.56
C GLY A 397 4.20 -11.39 2.93
N PHE A 398 4.42 -12.61 3.42
CA PHE A 398 3.80 -13.80 2.84
C PHE A 398 2.34 -14.02 3.28
N GLY A 399 1.94 -13.43 4.41
CA GLY A 399 0.54 -13.45 4.89
C GLY A 399 0.06 -14.83 5.34
N ASP A 400 -1.22 -14.90 5.73
CA ASP A 400 -1.89 -16.15 6.05
C ASP A 400 -2.04 -17.06 4.81
N GLY A 401 -1.71 -18.33 4.96
CA GLY A 401 -1.56 -19.31 3.88
C GLY A 401 -0.32 -19.09 2.99
N GLY A 402 0.56 -18.16 3.35
CA GLY A 402 1.74 -17.80 2.57
C GLY A 402 2.74 -18.94 2.41
N VAL A 403 3.54 -18.90 1.34
CA VAL A 403 4.55 -19.93 1.04
C VAL A 403 5.93 -19.30 0.90
N ILE A 404 6.93 -19.87 1.59
CA ILE A 404 8.31 -19.39 1.54
C ILE A 404 9.31 -20.55 1.50
N ALA A 405 10.42 -20.35 0.80
CA ALA A 405 11.52 -21.31 0.86
C ALA A 405 12.12 -21.29 2.27
N ARG A 406 12.25 -22.45 2.90
CA ARG A 406 12.74 -22.54 4.28
C ARG A 406 14.17 -22.01 4.42
N ASP A 407 15.02 -22.23 3.42
CA ASP A 407 16.37 -21.68 3.34
C ASP A 407 16.38 -20.15 3.21
N VAL A 408 15.46 -19.57 2.43
CA VAL A 408 15.27 -18.11 2.34
C VAL A 408 14.82 -17.53 3.68
N LEU A 409 13.86 -18.15 4.37
CA LEU A 409 13.43 -17.72 5.71
C LEU A 409 14.58 -17.82 6.73
N ASN A 410 15.30 -18.94 6.72
CA ASN A 410 16.45 -19.16 7.59
C ASN A 410 17.65 -18.26 7.25
N THR A 411 17.76 -17.77 6.02
CA THR A 411 18.80 -16.82 5.62
C THR A 411 18.42 -15.40 6.03
N ARG A 412 17.15 -15.01 5.81
CA ARG A 412 16.68 -13.66 6.14
C ARG A 412 16.56 -13.43 7.65
N LYS A 413 16.30 -14.48 8.46
CA LYS A 413 16.29 -14.42 9.93
C LYS A 413 15.27 -13.46 10.55
N TYR A 414 14.13 -13.24 9.90
CA TYR A 414 13.04 -12.46 10.49
C TYR A 414 11.64 -12.88 10.03
N ILE A 415 10.65 -12.54 10.86
CA ILE A 415 9.23 -12.49 10.52
C ILE A 415 8.75 -11.07 10.78
N ASP A 416 7.94 -10.52 9.87
CA ASP A 416 7.33 -9.22 10.05
C ASP A 416 5.87 -9.41 10.43
N VAL A 417 5.38 -8.64 11.39
CA VAL A 417 4.01 -8.69 11.94
C VAL A 417 3.40 -7.30 11.88
N ILE A 418 2.17 -7.19 11.43
CA ILE A 418 1.36 -5.97 11.45
C ILE A 418 0.42 -6.04 12.65
N PHE A 419 0.55 -5.14 13.60
CA PHE A 419 -0.40 -5.02 14.72
C PHE A 419 -1.54 -4.08 14.35
N ASN A 420 -2.77 -4.48 14.65
CA ASN A 420 -3.95 -3.74 14.19
C ASN A 420 -4.49 -2.83 15.29
N ASP A 421 -4.46 -1.52 15.03
CA ASP A 421 -5.14 -0.52 15.85
C ASP A 421 -6.65 -0.48 15.51
N VAL A 422 -7.35 -1.56 15.83
CA VAL A 422 -8.79 -1.72 15.52
C VAL A 422 -9.69 -0.74 16.26
N ASN A 423 -9.17 -0.05 17.29
CA ASN A 423 -9.89 0.95 18.07
C ASN A 423 -9.54 2.39 17.67
N GLY A 424 -8.52 2.60 16.84
CA GLY A 424 -8.10 3.92 16.33
C GLY A 424 -7.50 4.85 17.39
N VAL A 425 -6.99 4.29 18.49
CA VAL A 425 -6.41 5.07 19.62
C VAL A 425 -4.88 5.03 19.63
N GLY A 426 -4.27 4.35 18.66
CA GLY A 426 -2.85 4.08 18.57
C GLY A 426 -2.43 2.89 19.44
N LEU A 427 -1.40 2.17 19.01
CA LEU A 427 -0.82 1.06 19.74
C LEU A 427 0.17 1.54 20.81
N ASN A 428 0.23 0.82 21.93
CA ASN A 428 1.29 1.03 22.91
C ASN A 428 2.54 0.25 22.46
N GLU A 429 3.45 0.93 21.77
CA GLU A 429 4.68 0.34 21.22
C GLU A 429 5.55 -0.37 22.28
N ALA A 430 5.55 0.13 23.52
CA ALA A 430 6.30 -0.48 24.60
C ALA A 430 5.76 -1.85 25.03
N SER A 431 4.50 -2.17 24.70
CA SER A 431 3.90 -3.51 24.92
C SER A 431 4.06 -4.48 23.74
N ILE A 432 4.81 -4.10 22.71
CA ILE A 432 5.13 -4.95 21.55
C ILE A 432 6.64 -5.16 21.44
N THR A 433 7.41 -4.18 21.91
CA THR A 433 8.88 -4.16 21.85
C THR A 433 9.52 -4.59 23.16
N ASP A 434 8.72 -5.00 24.15
CA ASP A 434 9.30 -5.57 25.36
C ASP A 434 9.99 -6.90 25.06
N SER A 435 11.05 -7.18 25.80
CA SER A 435 11.87 -8.37 25.61
C SER A 435 11.52 -9.50 26.59
N SER A 436 10.48 -9.29 27.41
CA SER A 436 10.06 -10.22 28.47
C SER A 436 9.35 -11.43 27.89
N ASP A 437 8.39 -11.19 27.00
CA ASP A 437 7.53 -12.22 26.42
C ASP A 437 7.34 -11.93 24.93
N LEU A 438 7.16 -12.99 24.12
CA LEU A 438 6.83 -12.82 22.70
C LEU A 438 5.33 -12.72 22.52
N GLU A 439 4.90 -11.89 21.57
CA GLU A 439 3.48 -11.71 21.24
C GLU A 439 2.86 -12.95 20.57
N PHE A 440 3.67 -13.93 20.18
CA PHE A 440 3.23 -15.14 19.51
C PHE A 440 4.05 -16.38 19.90
N LYS A 441 3.49 -17.54 19.58
CA LYS A 441 4.18 -18.82 19.49
C LYS A 441 4.18 -19.28 18.04
N ILE A 442 5.22 -20.01 17.65
CA ILE A 442 5.23 -20.74 16.37
C ILE A 442 4.94 -22.21 16.65
N LEU A 443 3.93 -22.76 15.99
CA LEU A 443 3.51 -24.14 16.13
C LEU A 443 3.84 -24.92 14.86
N ARG A 444 4.20 -26.19 14.99
CA ARG A 444 4.31 -27.16 13.90
C ARG A 444 3.49 -28.40 14.27
N GLY A 445 2.44 -28.70 13.51
CA GLY A 445 1.49 -29.77 13.84
C GLY A 445 0.90 -29.62 15.26
N GLY A 446 0.59 -28.40 15.68
CA GLY A 446 0.09 -28.07 17.01
C GLY A 446 1.13 -28.07 18.14
N THR A 447 2.38 -28.50 17.88
CA THR A 447 3.48 -28.47 18.88
C THR A 447 4.15 -27.11 18.87
N ASP A 448 4.36 -26.51 20.05
CA ASP A 448 5.13 -25.26 20.20
C ASP A 448 6.61 -25.49 19.90
N VAL A 449 7.10 -24.84 18.84
CA VAL A 449 8.49 -24.91 18.37
C VAL A 449 9.17 -23.53 18.42
N THR A 450 8.65 -22.61 19.25
CA THR A 450 9.20 -21.25 19.42
C THR A 450 10.67 -21.23 19.79
N SER A 451 11.16 -22.23 20.51
CA SER A 451 12.59 -22.37 20.82
C SER A 451 13.48 -22.54 19.58
N GLU A 452 12.97 -23.03 18.44
CA GLU A 452 13.74 -23.15 17.19
C GLU A 452 14.17 -21.78 16.63
N LEU A 453 13.47 -20.70 17.00
CA LEU A 453 13.84 -19.33 16.62
C LEU A 453 15.08 -18.83 17.38
N GLY A 454 15.48 -19.46 18.48
CA GLY A 454 16.60 -19.00 19.31
C GLY A 454 16.29 -17.64 19.97
N THR A 455 17.26 -16.73 19.97
CA THR A 455 17.05 -15.37 20.50
C THR A 455 16.25 -14.55 19.50
N VAL A 456 15.17 -13.92 19.97
CA VAL A 456 14.33 -13.04 19.17
C VAL A 456 14.49 -11.60 19.65
N THR A 457 14.63 -10.66 18.71
CA THR A 457 14.61 -9.22 18.98
C THR A 457 13.54 -8.55 18.14
N THR A 458 12.83 -7.60 18.74
CA THR A 458 11.74 -6.88 18.10
C THR A 458 12.15 -5.44 17.79
N ALA A 459 11.90 -5.00 16.56
CA ALA A 459 12.11 -3.62 16.16
C ALA A 459 10.95 -3.14 15.29
N ARG A 460 10.43 -1.94 15.57
CA ARG A 460 9.45 -1.30 14.71
C ARG A 460 10.09 -0.90 13.38
N LEU A 461 9.47 -1.28 12.26
CA LEU A 461 9.93 -0.90 10.93
C LEU A 461 9.32 0.43 10.50
N SER A 462 7.99 0.48 10.41
CA SER A 462 7.20 1.66 10.07
C SER A 462 5.73 1.40 10.33
N GLY A 463 4.97 2.45 10.64
CA GLY A 463 3.53 2.32 10.91
C GLY A 463 3.28 1.31 12.04
N ASN A 464 2.47 0.29 11.78
CA ASN A 464 2.23 -0.77 12.76
C ASN A 464 2.96 -2.09 12.44
N THR A 465 3.97 -2.04 11.57
CA THR A 465 4.75 -3.23 11.20
C THR A 465 6.00 -3.34 12.07
N TYR A 466 6.16 -4.50 12.69
CA TYR A 466 7.26 -4.86 13.57
C TYR A 466 8.00 -6.07 13.03
N ARG A 467 9.33 -6.02 13.12
CA ARG A 467 10.21 -7.10 12.71
C ARG A 467 10.70 -7.86 13.92
N TYR A 468 10.41 -9.16 13.95
CA TYR A 468 10.95 -10.13 14.88
C TYR A 468 12.14 -10.82 14.24
N SER A 469 13.35 -10.34 14.54
CA SER A 469 14.59 -10.94 14.06
C SER A 469 15.00 -12.08 14.99
N PHE A 470 15.44 -13.21 14.44
CA PHE A 470 15.71 -14.41 15.22
C PHE A 470 17.06 -15.04 14.86
N THR A 471 17.71 -15.77 15.77
CA THR A 471 19.05 -16.34 15.54
C THR A 471 19.05 -17.81 15.12
N GLY A 472 18.01 -18.55 15.50
CA GLY A 472 17.82 -19.97 15.20
C GLY A 472 17.32 -20.23 13.78
N SER A 473 16.94 -21.47 13.49
CA SER A 473 16.53 -21.93 12.16
C SER A 473 15.39 -22.95 12.28
N LEU A 474 14.40 -22.84 11.40
CA LEU A 474 13.40 -23.89 11.22
C LEU A 474 14.02 -25.07 10.48
N THR A 475 13.89 -26.27 11.02
CA THR A 475 14.61 -27.47 10.54
C THR A 475 13.78 -28.44 9.73
N GLN A 476 12.45 -28.29 9.76
CA GLN A 476 11.50 -29.22 9.12
C GLN A 476 10.65 -28.50 8.06
N ASP A 477 10.33 -29.22 6.99
CA ASP A 477 9.40 -28.74 5.97
C ASP A 477 8.01 -28.98 6.52
N ALA A 478 7.23 -27.92 6.69
CA ALA A 478 5.94 -28.00 7.34
C ALA A 478 5.07 -26.77 7.06
N GLU A 479 3.78 -26.93 7.33
CA GLU A 479 2.90 -25.83 7.68
C GLU A 479 3.19 -25.41 9.13
N TYR A 480 3.54 -24.15 9.30
CA TYR A 480 3.80 -23.50 10.57
C TYR A 480 2.66 -22.55 10.89
N SER A 481 2.25 -22.51 12.15
CA SER A 481 1.19 -21.63 12.62
C SER A 481 1.75 -20.60 13.58
N ILE A 482 1.49 -19.31 13.34
CA ILE A 482 1.84 -18.22 14.25
C ILE A 482 0.61 -17.96 15.13
N GLU A 483 0.62 -18.50 16.35
CA GLU A 483 -0.44 -18.31 17.34
C GLU A 483 -0.14 -17.08 18.19
N PHE A 484 -0.86 -15.98 17.96
CA PHE A 484 -0.77 -14.79 18.78
C PHE A 484 -1.26 -15.08 20.21
N GLN A 485 -0.42 -14.73 21.19
CA GLN A 485 -0.68 -15.00 22.60
C GLN A 485 -1.62 -13.95 23.19
N PRO A 486 -2.63 -14.33 23.99
CA PRO A 486 -3.57 -13.37 24.57
C PRO A 486 -2.90 -12.49 25.63
N ASN A 487 -3.30 -11.21 25.67
CA ASN A 487 -2.79 -10.19 26.60
C ASN A 487 -1.29 -9.88 26.48
N SER A 488 -0.68 -10.13 25.33
CA SER A 488 0.73 -9.80 25.09
C SER A 488 0.93 -8.37 24.58
N TRP A 489 -0.06 -7.74 23.95
CA TRP A 489 0.04 -6.32 23.56
C TRP A 489 -1.26 -5.55 23.82
N GLN A 490 -1.15 -4.22 23.86
CA GLN A 490 -2.28 -3.32 24.09
C GLN A 490 -2.22 -2.02 23.27
N ASP A 491 -3.34 -1.30 23.26
CA ASP A 491 -3.44 0.04 22.69
C ASP A 491 -3.23 1.12 23.76
N ASN A 492 -3.17 2.38 23.35
CA ASN A 492 -2.98 3.51 24.28
C ASN A 492 -4.17 3.75 25.22
N ALA A 493 -5.32 3.10 24.97
CA ALA A 493 -6.46 3.08 25.89
C ALA A 493 -6.39 1.88 26.86
N ALA A 494 -5.28 1.13 26.88
CA ALA A 494 -5.08 -0.09 27.65
C ALA A 494 -6.09 -1.21 27.32
N THR A 495 -6.60 -1.25 26.09
CA THR A 495 -7.32 -2.40 25.56
C THR A 495 -6.30 -3.44 25.12
N ALA A 496 -6.28 -4.60 25.79
CA ALA A 496 -5.42 -5.71 25.41
C ALA A 496 -6.01 -6.54 24.25
N ASN A 497 -5.16 -7.32 23.59
CA ASN A 497 -5.58 -8.40 22.69
C ASN A 497 -6.21 -9.57 23.48
N LYS A 498 -7.43 -9.37 23.98
CA LYS A 498 -8.12 -10.32 24.84
C LYS A 498 -8.64 -11.55 24.07
N ALA A 499 -8.44 -12.73 24.64
CA ALA A 499 -9.18 -13.98 24.35
C ALA A 499 -9.25 -14.45 22.87
N MET A 500 -8.33 -14.00 22.02
CA MET A 500 -8.18 -14.47 20.64
C MET A 500 -6.84 -15.19 20.52
N LYS A 501 -6.85 -16.52 20.56
CA LYS A 501 -5.78 -17.31 19.94
C LYS A 501 -6.00 -17.23 18.44
N ALA A 502 -5.66 -16.09 17.87
CA ALA A 502 -5.63 -15.92 16.43
C ALA A 502 -4.37 -16.62 15.93
N ALA A 503 -4.55 -17.55 15.00
CA ALA A 503 -3.48 -18.26 14.34
C ALA A 503 -3.45 -17.82 12.86
N GLN A 504 -2.26 -17.64 12.32
CA GLN A 504 -2.05 -17.51 10.88
C GLN A 504 -1.01 -18.52 10.42
N ASP A 505 -1.33 -19.21 9.35
CA ASP A 505 -0.54 -20.34 8.87
C ASP A 505 0.35 -19.90 7.71
N PHE A 506 1.52 -20.52 7.60
CA PHE A 506 2.37 -20.39 6.42
C PHE A 506 3.16 -21.68 6.20
N ILE A 507 3.55 -21.91 4.96
CA ILE A 507 4.33 -23.09 4.59
C ILE A 507 5.77 -22.67 4.40
N ALA A 508 6.68 -23.31 5.14
CA ALA A 508 8.11 -23.23 4.90
C ALA A 508 8.65 -24.60 4.49
N TYR A 509 9.13 -24.70 3.26
CA TYR A 509 9.69 -25.94 2.73
C TYR A 509 10.85 -25.69 1.77
N ILE A 510 11.62 -26.73 1.43
CA ILE A 510 12.63 -26.66 0.37
C ILE A 510 12.09 -27.38 -0.88
N PRO A 511 11.89 -26.70 -2.01
CA PRO A 511 11.46 -27.35 -3.24
C PRO A 511 12.45 -28.43 -3.69
N SER A 512 11.96 -29.60 -4.09
CA SER A 512 12.81 -30.63 -4.69
C SER A 512 13.46 -30.11 -5.97
N SER A 513 14.68 -30.57 -6.27
CA SER A 513 15.44 -30.14 -7.47
C SER A 513 14.75 -30.47 -8.80
N GLY A 514 13.72 -31.33 -8.80
CA GLY A 514 12.91 -31.68 -9.96
C GLY A 514 11.59 -30.90 -10.08
N PHE A 515 11.30 -29.98 -9.16
CA PHE A 515 10.06 -29.22 -9.19
C PHE A 515 9.96 -28.42 -10.51
N GLY A 516 8.91 -28.68 -11.30
CA GLY A 516 8.66 -27.93 -12.53
C GLY A 516 9.44 -28.38 -13.77
N GLY A 517 10.20 -29.49 -13.69
CA GLY A 517 11.11 -29.96 -14.75
C GLY A 517 10.46 -30.27 -16.10
N SER A 518 9.15 -30.53 -16.16
CA SER A 518 8.36 -30.69 -17.40
C SER A 518 7.54 -29.45 -17.77
N SER A 519 7.40 -28.47 -16.86
CA SER A 519 6.60 -27.25 -17.02
C SER A 519 7.43 -26.01 -17.39
N GLY A 520 8.76 -26.11 -17.43
CA GLY A 520 9.66 -24.96 -17.63
C GLY A 520 9.77 -24.02 -16.42
N LEU A 521 9.34 -24.50 -15.25
CA LEU A 521 9.33 -23.75 -14.00
C LEU A 521 10.67 -23.94 -13.26
N THR A 522 11.11 -22.92 -12.51
CA THR A 522 12.37 -22.95 -11.75
C THR A 522 12.10 -23.17 -10.26
N THR A 523 13.13 -23.48 -9.47
CA THR A 523 13.02 -23.67 -8.00
C THR A 523 12.45 -22.46 -7.24
N ASN A 524 12.39 -21.29 -7.88
CA ASN A 524 11.82 -20.05 -7.34
C ASN A 524 10.51 -19.62 -8.04
N GLN A 525 9.94 -20.42 -8.93
CA GLN A 525 8.74 -20.06 -9.69
C GLN A 525 7.82 -21.26 -9.78
N SER A 526 6.70 -21.25 -9.07
CA SER A 526 5.54 -22.07 -9.41
C SER A 526 4.28 -21.58 -8.70
N GLY A 527 3.91 -20.37 -9.05
CA GLY A 527 2.63 -19.74 -8.73
C GLY A 527 2.46 -18.58 -9.70
N ALA A 528 1.26 -18.00 -9.79
CA ALA A 528 1.10 -16.77 -10.56
C ALA A 528 2.17 -15.74 -10.13
N ASN A 529 2.86 -15.13 -11.10
CA ASN A 529 3.91 -14.13 -10.88
C ASN A 529 5.21 -14.62 -10.18
N GLY A 530 5.50 -15.93 -10.18
CA GLY A 530 6.76 -16.44 -9.63
C GLY A 530 6.78 -16.63 -8.12
N ALA A 531 5.62 -16.78 -7.49
CA ALA A 531 5.52 -17.26 -6.11
C ALA A 531 5.90 -18.75 -6.01
N LEU A 532 6.32 -19.21 -4.82
CA LEU A 532 6.49 -20.64 -4.56
C LEU A 532 5.11 -21.32 -4.47
N PRO A 533 4.94 -22.52 -5.06
CA PRO A 533 3.72 -23.31 -4.97
C PRO A 533 3.57 -23.83 -3.55
N ALA A 534 2.36 -23.77 -2.99
CA ALA A 534 2.07 -24.57 -1.82
C ALA A 534 2.16 -26.07 -2.19
N PRO A 535 2.83 -26.92 -1.39
CA PRO A 535 2.76 -28.37 -1.57
C PRO A 535 1.30 -28.85 -1.52
N PRO A 536 0.98 -29.99 -2.18
CA PRO A 536 -0.36 -30.56 -2.14
C PRO A 536 -0.74 -30.94 -0.70
N THR A 537 -2.03 -30.89 -0.41
CA THR A 537 -2.57 -31.31 0.89
C THR A 537 -3.46 -32.53 0.76
N ALA A 538 -3.74 -33.19 1.88
CA ALA A 538 -4.67 -34.30 1.93
C ALA A 538 -5.73 -34.05 3.01
N ARG A 539 -6.96 -34.48 2.77
CA ARG A 539 -7.99 -34.59 3.80
C ARG A 539 -8.56 -36.00 3.84
N LEU A 540 -8.86 -36.45 5.04
CA LEU A 540 -9.61 -37.68 5.24
C LEU A 540 -11.08 -37.45 4.85
N LEU A 541 -11.61 -38.28 3.96
CA LEU A 541 -13.00 -38.24 3.52
C LEU A 541 -13.85 -39.25 4.29
N ASN A 542 -13.32 -40.45 4.50
CA ASN A 542 -14.02 -41.53 5.20
C ASN A 542 -13.02 -42.41 5.95
N PRO A 543 -13.12 -42.51 7.28
CA PRO A 543 -14.11 -41.83 8.14
C PRO A 543 -13.92 -40.30 8.14
N ALA A 544 -14.99 -39.53 8.33
CA ALA A 544 -14.84 -38.07 8.40
C ALA A 544 -13.98 -37.66 9.62
N PRO A 545 -13.22 -36.54 9.54
CA PRO A 545 -12.39 -36.07 10.64
C PRO A 545 -13.18 -35.92 11.96
N GLY A 546 -12.62 -36.40 13.06
CA GLY A 546 -13.23 -36.34 14.39
C GLY A 546 -14.34 -37.36 14.66
N VAL A 547 -14.67 -38.25 13.71
CA VAL A 547 -15.66 -39.32 13.92
C VAL A 547 -15.00 -40.52 14.60
N ALA A 548 -15.56 -40.94 15.74
CA ALA A 548 -15.17 -42.19 16.37
C ALA A 548 -15.59 -43.39 15.50
N VAL A 549 -14.63 -44.22 15.13
CA VAL A 549 -14.87 -45.44 14.34
C VAL A 549 -14.65 -46.66 15.20
N ASN A 550 -15.54 -47.65 15.07
CA ASN A 550 -15.33 -48.93 15.73
C ASN A 550 -14.10 -49.64 15.08
N PRO A 551 -13.08 -50.04 15.86
CA PRO A 551 -11.89 -50.68 15.32
C PRO A 551 -12.19 -51.97 14.54
N VAL A 552 -13.24 -52.71 14.93
CA VAL A 552 -13.68 -53.94 14.25
C VAL A 552 -14.26 -53.63 12.87
N THR A 553 -15.03 -52.54 12.74
CA THR A 553 -15.61 -52.16 11.45
C THR A 553 -14.56 -51.60 10.50
N LEU A 554 -13.62 -50.81 11.01
CA LEU A 554 -12.50 -50.30 10.19
C LEU A 554 -11.57 -51.42 9.73
N ALA A 555 -11.26 -52.37 10.62
CA ALA A 555 -10.47 -53.56 10.28
C ALA A 555 -11.18 -54.47 9.26
N ALA A 556 -12.52 -54.52 9.27
CA ALA A 556 -13.30 -55.21 8.25
C ALA A 556 -13.32 -54.46 6.91
N GLN A 557 -13.37 -53.11 6.95
CA GLN A 557 -13.37 -52.25 5.77
C GLN A 557 -12.02 -52.28 5.02
N ARG A 558 -10.89 -52.35 5.75
CA ARG A 558 -9.51 -52.45 5.19
C ARG A 558 -9.08 -51.31 4.26
N PHE A 559 -9.83 -50.21 4.21
CA PHE A 559 -9.44 -49.00 3.51
C PHE A 559 -9.99 -47.78 4.26
N ILE A 560 -9.37 -46.64 3.97
CA ILE A 560 -9.87 -45.31 4.28
C ILE A 560 -9.87 -44.51 2.98
N ASP A 561 -10.78 -43.56 2.86
CA ASP A 561 -10.85 -42.68 1.69
C ASP A 561 -10.14 -41.36 2.02
N VAL A 562 -9.15 -41.01 1.22
CA VAL A 562 -8.35 -39.77 1.35
C VAL A 562 -8.45 -38.99 0.05
N VAL A 563 -8.70 -37.69 0.16
CA VAL A 563 -8.70 -36.78 -0.99
C VAL A 563 -7.42 -35.96 -0.94
N PHE A 564 -6.60 -36.09 -1.97
CA PHE A 564 -5.44 -35.24 -2.19
C PHE A 564 -5.85 -34.03 -3.03
N GLU A 565 -5.45 -32.84 -2.60
CA GLU A 565 -5.84 -31.57 -3.19
C GLU A 565 -4.62 -30.79 -3.65
N SER A 566 -4.62 -30.46 -4.94
CA SER A 566 -3.64 -29.55 -5.49
C SER A 566 -3.98 -28.11 -5.07
N ARG A 567 -3.01 -27.41 -4.50
CA ARG A 567 -3.14 -25.98 -4.18
C ARG A 567 -2.71 -25.06 -5.32
N THR A 568 -2.26 -25.62 -6.44
CA THR A 568 -1.68 -24.89 -7.58
C THR A 568 -2.44 -25.11 -8.88
N ASN A 569 -3.53 -25.88 -8.85
CA ASN A 569 -4.22 -26.42 -10.03
C ASN A 569 -3.33 -27.25 -10.97
N ALA A 570 -2.09 -27.56 -10.58
CA ALA A 570 -1.27 -28.55 -11.26
C ALA A 570 -1.72 -29.95 -10.85
N ASP A 571 -1.65 -30.91 -11.77
CA ASP A 571 -2.00 -32.30 -11.47
C ASP A 571 -1.07 -32.85 -10.38
N ILE A 572 -1.65 -33.55 -9.40
CA ILE A 572 -0.89 -34.32 -8.43
C ILE A 572 -0.39 -35.57 -9.14
N ASP A 573 0.91 -35.85 -9.06
CA ASP A 573 1.49 -37.07 -9.61
C ASP A 573 1.01 -38.29 -8.80
N PRO A 574 0.14 -39.16 -9.36
CA PRO A 574 -0.40 -40.29 -8.62
C PRO A 574 0.67 -41.33 -8.26
N ALA A 575 1.80 -41.35 -8.96
CA ALA A 575 2.90 -42.27 -8.67
C ALA A 575 3.63 -41.93 -7.37
N THR A 576 3.45 -40.70 -6.87
CA THR A 576 4.01 -40.28 -5.59
C THR A 576 3.15 -40.71 -4.40
N ILE A 577 1.87 -41.01 -4.61
CA ILE A 577 0.93 -41.46 -3.57
C ILE A 577 1.12 -42.97 -3.38
N ASN A 578 1.93 -43.34 -2.39
CA ASN A 578 2.35 -44.73 -2.20
C ASN A 578 1.86 -45.36 -0.88
N GLY A 579 1.19 -44.58 -0.04
CA GLY A 579 0.62 -45.00 1.24
C GLY A 579 1.49 -44.69 2.46
N ASP A 580 2.70 -44.16 2.26
CA ASP A 580 3.57 -43.65 3.33
C ASP A 580 3.19 -42.23 3.80
N GLU A 581 2.21 -41.59 3.15
CA GLU A 581 1.70 -40.26 3.50
C GLU A 581 0.77 -40.28 4.74
N LEU A 582 0.48 -41.47 5.27
CA LEU A 582 -0.43 -41.69 6.39
C LEU A 582 0.34 -42.18 7.62
N ASN A 583 0.14 -41.49 8.73
CA ASN A 583 0.62 -41.95 10.03
C ASN A 583 -0.56 -42.23 10.95
N LEU A 584 -0.51 -43.34 11.68
CA LEU A 584 -1.49 -43.69 12.72
C LEU A 584 -0.78 -43.60 14.06
N SER A 585 -1.25 -42.71 14.93
CA SER A 585 -0.65 -42.49 16.25
C SER A 585 -1.70 -42.62 17.35
N ASN A 586 -1.33 -43.09 18.53
CA ASN A 586 -2.17 -42.98 19.72
C ASN A 586 -1.46 -42.12 20.78
N GLU A 587 -2.14 -41.77 21.88
CA GLU A 587 -1.57 -40.97 22.97
C GLU A 587 -0.27 -41.56 23.56
N ALA A 588 0.00 -42.85 23.35
CA ALA A 588 1.20 -43.55 23.82
C ALA A 588 2.30 -43.72 22.75
N GLY A 589 2.12 -43.22 21.53
CA GLY A 589 3.08 -43.36 20.43
C GLY A 589 3.31 -44.80 19.93
N GLN A 590 2.41 -45.74 20.25
CA GLN A 590 2.53 -47.15 19.86
C GLN A 590 1.72 -47.46 18.59
N SER A 591 2.28 -48.30 17.72
CA SER A 591 1.58 -48.83 16.54
C SER A 591 0.49 -49.85 16.96
N GLY A 592 -0.76 -49.40 16.97
CA GLY A 592 -1.93 -50.24 17.22
C GLY A 592 -3.24 -49.46 17.05
N LEU A 593 -4.32 -50.13 16.65
CA LEU A 593 -5.61 -49.49 16.31
C LEU A 593 -6.45 -49.06 17.52
N LYS A 594 -6.00 -49.32 18.75
CA LYS A 594 -6.72 -48.93 19.96
C LYS A 594 -6.34 -47.50 20.32
N ASP A 595 -7.36 -46.63 20.38
CA ASP A 595 -7.23 -45.21 20.71
C ASP A 595 -6.32 -44.42 19.73
N ALA A 596 -6.22 -44.89 18.48
CA ALA A 596 -5.44 -44.25 17.44
C ALA A 596 -6.20 -43.08 16.79
N GLN A 597 -5.46 -42.00 16.52
CA GLN A 597 -5.81 -40.83 15.72
C GLN A 597 -5.02 -40.90 14.40
N LEU A 598 -5.72 -40.62 13.30
CA LEU A 598 -5.15 -40.50 11.96
C LEU A 598 -4.82 -39.03 11.69
#